data_AF-A0A945PBM2-F1
#
_entry.id   AF-A0A945PBM2-F1
#
_cell.length_a   1.000
_cell.length_b   1.000
_cell.length_c   1.000
_cell.angle_alpha   90.00
_cell.angle_beta   90.00
_cell.angle_gamma   90.00
#
_symmetry.space_group_name_H-M   'P 1'
#
loop_
_entity.id
_entity.type
_entity.pdbx_description
1 polymer ?
#
loop_
_entity_poly.entity_id
_entity_poly.type
_entity_poly.pdbx_seq_one_letter_code
_entity_poly.pdbx_strand_id
1 'polypeptide(L)'
;MSPPSTLVYVPTPGDDEEMDDLGKSFFLRRDKKIYSEGANIYITSPDNLKSTDTESSLNNKIIRLQFFSRRVPHTIDCRIIGRFRLLPEVVETLDFNAKSAYKLLPVGKISKKEKRQYYRYASQNYGDSRVPLTTHITFDTYVKGTNHEFNAEGAPPVLLNDLQAAPYHEPPGHRTFTTRDSINEFRDQMLKKQPHDRAVNVTKVIRDASSSMVKKPDEELLLGDINILGLEMESLRDVLYLKKSQKAGIKKGQDNPYNLNPGERIITRFSHDEKQYEMLCEVMEARTQNEVVRPLEFSREETGLSLNLIDYSIGGLLIESSPSFLKLMLGDKCPPNVEDEADFDGDYWLKAFDELQTPMLHITFYPKMAFPETVKKFEPELPSKFSIVGQLVRTHMGRYGERRILQHGIQFAYDAQGVPMEADEIVNWRYTRFMRDNVHLRECHTHLSQLIGHLENRAKDLQRSRPKKAEDGTAA
;
A
#
# COMPACT_ATOMS: atom_id res chain seq x y z
N MET A 1 10.93 -11.69 24.73
CA MET A 1 9.86 -10.78 24.25
C MET A 1 10.16 -9.43 24.84
N SER A 2 10.23 -8.38 24.02
CA SER A 2 10.47 -7.02 24.48
C SER A 2 9.39 -6.59 25.50
N PRO A 3 9.75 -5.82 26.54
CA PRO A 3 8.77 -5.32 27.49
C PRO A 3 7.74 -4.42 26.78
N PRO A 4 6.45 -4.46 27.19
CA PRO A 4 5.40 -3.65 26.59
C PRO A 4 5.72 -2.18 26.85
N SER A 5 5.75 -1.41 25.78
CA SER A 5 6.09 0.01 25.81
C SER A 5 4.87 0.90 25.62
N THR A 6 5.00 2.13 26.07
CA THR A 6 4.07 3.23 25.85
C THR A 6 4.84 4.45 25.38
N LEU A 7 4.22 5.26 24.54
CA LEU A 7 4.63 6.66 24.33
C LEU A 7 3.98 7.50 25.43
N VAL A 8 4.69 8.51 25.91
CA VAL A 8 4.27 9.34 27.04
C VAL A 8 4.18 10.78 26.58
N TYR A 9 3.00 11.36 26.70
CA TYR A 9 2.74 12.75 26.33
C TYR A 9 2.26 13.56 27.52
N VAL A 10 2.64 14.84 27.59
CA VAL A 10 2.00 15.81 28.51
C VAL A 10 0.94 16.56 27.72
N PRO A 11 -0.35 16.48 28.11
CA PRO A 11 -1.40 17.26 27.46
C PRO A 11 -1.21 18.75 27.71
N THR A 12 -1.33 19.55 26.64
CA THR A 12 -1.36 21.01 26.73
C THR A 12 -2.81 21.47 26.96
N PRO A 13 -3.10 22.36 27.93
CA PRO A 13 -4.47 22.82 28.15
C PRO A 13 -5.00 23.58 26.93
N GLY A 14 -6.06 23.06 26.31
CA GLY A 14 -6.79 23.74 25.22
C GLY A 14 -6.46 23.25 23.81
N ASP A 15 -5.48 22.37 23.64
CA ASP A 15 -5.11 21.82 22.34
C ASP A 15 -4.80 20.31 22.45
N ASP A 16 -5.58 19.48 21.74
CA ASP A 16 -5.39 18.02 21.70
C ASP A 16 -4.37 17.61 20.62
N GLU A 17 -3.90 18.55 19.78
CA GLU A 17 -2.99 18.28 18.65
C GLU A 17 -1.52 18.57 19.00
N GLU A 18 -1.24 19.58 19.84
CA GLU A 18 0.10 19.85 20.36
C GLU A 18 0.30 19.23 21.76
N MET A 19 0.88 18.03 21.80
CA MET A 19 1.28 17.38 23.06
C MET A 19 2.81 17.31 23.15
N ASP A 20 3.37 17.67 24.31
CA ASP A 20 4.79 17.48 24.58
C ASP A 20 5.13 15.99 24.68
N ASP A 21 5.89 15.47 23.72
CA ASP A 21 6.35 14.07 23.68
C ASP A 21 7.56 13.86 24.61
N LEU A 22 7.32 13.20 25.74
CA LEU A 22 8.37 12.80 26.68
C LEU A 22 9.12 11.54 26.22
N GLY A 23 8.71 10.93 25.11
CA GLY A 23 9.33 9.77 24.51
C GLY A 23 8.73 8.45 25.01
N LYS A 24 9.48 7.37 24.78
CA LYS A 24 9.04 6.01 25.06
C LYS A 24 9.36 5.62 26.51
N SER A 25 8.47 4.85 27.12
CA SER A 25 8.65 4.20 28.42
C SER A 25 8.19 2.74 28.36
N PHE A 26 8.60 1.93 29.34
CA PHE A 26 8.19 0.53 29.46
C PHE A 26 7.35 0.31 30.71
N PHE A 27 6.24 -0.43 30.58
CA PHE A 27 5.50 -0.88 31.75
C PHE A 27 6.32 -1.92 32.50
N LEU A 28 6.37 -1.78 33.82
CA LEU A 28 6.94 -2.80 34.68
C LEU A 28 6.12 -4.08 34.57
N ARG A 29 6.80 -5.22 34.65
CA ARG A 29 6.18 -6.54 34.53
C ARG A 29 6.67 -7.48 35.60
N ARG A 30 5.76 -8.30 36.08
CA ARG A 30 6.00 -9.44 36.96
C ARG A 30 5.19 -10.62 36.45
N ASP A 31 5.80 -11.79 36.31
CA ASP A 31 5.16 -13.01 35.81
C ASP A 31 4.43 -12.81 34.48
N LYS A 32 5.05 -12.05 33.56
CA LYS A 32 4.50 -11.68 32.25
C LYS A 32 3.21 -10.84 32.27
N LYS A 33 2.83 -10.28 33.41
CA LYS A 33 1.71 -9.33 33.55
C LYS A 33 2.24 -7.95 33.92
N ILE A 34 1.48 -6.91 33.59
CA ILE A 34 1.80 -5.54 34.03
C ILE A 34 1.80 -5.52 35.55
N TYR A 35 2.89 -5.03 36.14
CA TYR A 35 3.01 -4.87 37.58
C TYR A 35 2.11 -3.71 38.02
N SER A 36 1.21 -4.00 38.95
CA SER A 36 0.26 -3.05 39.50
C SER A 36 0.11 -3.25 41.01
N GLU A 37 -0.08 -2.16 41.73
CA GLU A 37 -0.33 -2.17 43.17
C GLU A 37 -1.60 -1.33 43.45
N GLY A 38 -2.68 -2.02 43.82
CA GLY A 38 -4.01 -1.41 43.85
C GLY A 38 -4.41 -0.90 42.46
N ALA A 39 -4.79 0.37 42.35
CA ALA A 39 -5.09 1.03 41.08
C ALA A 39 -3.85 1.57 40.36
N ASN A 40 -2.66 1.47 40.96
CA ASN A 40 -1.47 2.10 40.41
C ASN A 40 -0.76 1.19 39.41
N ILE A 41 -0.26 1.79 38.34
CA ILE A 41 0.62 1.14 37.36
C ILE A 41 1.98 1.82 37.38
N TYR A 42 3.00 1.12 36.90
CA TYR A 42 4.37 1.58 36.97
C TYR A 42 5.03 1.58 35.59
N ILE A 43 5.73 2.66 35.26
CA ILE A 43 6.53 2.78 34.03
C ILE A 43 7.98 3.19 34.32
N THR A 44 8.90 2.85 33.43
CA THR A 44 10.26 3.39 33.45
C THR A 44 10.27 4.88 33.13
N SER A 45 11.41 5.56 33.38
CA SER A 45 11.60 6.93 32.91
C SER A 45 11.40 7.03 31.39
N PRO A 46 10.70 8.06 30.88
CA PRO A 46 10.62 8.34 29.44
C PRO A 46 11.97 8.73 28.85
N ASP A 47 12.23 8.27 27.61
CA ASP A 47 13.54 8.43 26.94
C ASP A 47 13.95 9.90 26.72
N ASN A 48 13.01 10.82 26.48
CA ASN A 48 13.30 12.23 26.21
C ASN A 48 13.22 13.13 27.44
N LEU A 49 13.07 12.56 28.64
CA LEU A 49 13.00 13.33 29.88
C LEU A 49 14.38 13.91 30.23
N LYS A 50 14.57 15.22 30.05
CA LYS A 50 15.81 15.91 30.39
C LYS A 50 16.10 15.80 31.90
N SER A 51 17.33 15.43 32.24
CA SER A 51 17.74 14.96 33.57
C SER A 51 18.08 16.05 34.59
N THR A 52 18.03 17.34 34.23
CA THR A 52 18.69 18.38 35.07
C THR A 52 17.79 19.31 35.87
N ASP A 53 16.46 19.35 35.68
CA ASP A 53 15.53 20.07 36.60
C ASP A 53 14.06 19.64 36.48
N THR A 54 13.71 18.84 35.47
CA THR A 54 12.35 18.45 35.11
C THR A 54 11.80 17.21 35.82
N GLU A 55 12.62 16.41 36.48
CA GLU A 55 12.16 15.17 37.13
C GLU A 55 11.26 15.43 38.35
N SER A 56 11.48 16.54 39.08
CA SER A 56 10.56 16.98 40.15
C SER A 56 9.29 17.64 39.57
N SER A 57 9.35 18.14 38.34
CA SER A 57 8.28 18.90 37.67
C SER A 57 7.13 18.02 37.15
N LEU A 58 7.35 16.71 37.03
CA LEU A 58 6.33 15.78 36.55
C LEU A 58 5.40 15.29 37.66
N ASN A 59 5.78 15.45 38.93
CA ASN A 59 4.93 15.02 40.04
C ASN A 59 3.58 15.74 39.99
N ASN A 60 2.51 14.98 40.18
CA ASN A 60 1.13 15.43 40.14
C ASN A 60 0.63 15.93 38.77
N LYS A 61 1.43 15.86 37.70
CA LYS A 61 0.97 16.13 36.34
C LYS A 61 0.14 14.98 35.79
N ILE A 62 -0.79 15.32 34.91
CA ILE A 62 -1.50 14.34 34.08
C ILE A 62 -0.66 14.11 32.83
N ILE A 63 -0.42 12.84 32.51
CA ILE A 63 0.22 12.39 31.28
C ILE A 63 -0.75 11.50 30.52
N ARG A 64 -0.64 11.49 29.20
CA ARG A 64 -1.33 10.55 28.32
C ARG A 64 -0.37 9.45 27.92
N LEU A 65 -0.73 8.22 28.25
CA LEU A 65 -0.03 7.03 27.79
C LEU A 65 -0.67 6.53 26.51
N GLN A 66 0.12 6.33 25.45
CA GLN A 66 -0.32 5.68 24.22
C GLN A 66 0.39 4.34 24.06
N PHE A 67 -0.37 3.25 24.04
CA PHE A 67 0.15 1.88 24.00
C PHE A 67 -0.67 0.99 23.07
N PHE A 68 -0.11 -0.13 22.67
CA PHE A 68 -0.82 -1.12 21.83
C PHE A 68 -1.33 -2.27 22.68
N SER A 69 -2.61 -2.60 22.52
CA SER A 69 -3.21 -3.82 23.05
C SER A 69 -3.83 -4.60 21.91
N ARG A 70 -3.43 -5.87 21.73
CA ARG A 70 -3.85 -6.72 20.60
C ARG A 70 -3.76 -6.00 19.25
N ARG A 71 -2.65 -5.30 19.00
CA ARG A 71 -2.37 -4.54 17.76
C ARG A 71 -3.25 -3.31 17.52
N VAL A 72 -4.04 -2.88 18.49
CA VAL A 72 -4.87 -1.68 18.42
C VAL A 72 -4.29 -0.59 19.33
N PRO A 73 -4.12 0.65 18.84
CA PRO A 73 -3.66 1.75 19.66
C PRO A 73 -4.73 2.16 20.68
N HIS A 74 -4.32 2.24 21.93
CA HIS A 74 -5.12 2.69 23.05
C HIS A 74 -4.44 3.86 23.74
N THR A 75 -5.24 4.72 24.34
CA THR A 75 -4.78 5.82 25.18
C THR A 75 -5.40 5.72 26.56
N ILE A 76 -4.65 6.13 27.58
CA ILE A 76 -5.16 6.30 28.93
C ILE A 76 -4.48 7.52 29.55
N ASP A 77 -5.27 8.36 30.22
CA ASP A 77 -4.74 9.49 30.96
C ASP A 77 -4.44 9.04 32.41
N CYS A 78 -3.24 9.36 32.87
CA CYS A 78 -2.71 8.96 34.16
C CYS A 78 -2.14 10.17 34.89
N ARG A 79 -2.40 10.28 36.19
CA ARG A 79 -1.70 11.21 37.07
C ARG A 79 -0.40 10.57 37.56
N ILE A 80 0.71 11.28 37.42
CA ILE A 80 1.98 10.88 38.02
C ILE A 80 1.90 11.14 39.53
N ILE A 81 1.95 10.08 40.33
CA ILE A 81 2.03 10.19 41.79
C ILE A 81 3.44 10.58 42.21
N GLY A 82 4.43 9.97 41.55
CA GLY A 82 5.83 10.35 41.68
C GLY A 82 6.79 9.29 41.19
N ARG A 83 8.08 9.60 41.23
CA ARG A 83 9.16 8.63 40.96
C ARG A 83 9.55 7.94 42.26
N PHE A 84 9.55 6.60 42.24
CA PHE A 84 9.91 5.78 43.39
C PHE A 84 11.10 4.90 43.07
N ARG A 85 12.00 4.75 44.04
CA ARG A 85 13.00 3.70 44.03
C ARG A 85 12.30 2.39 44.41
N LEU A 86 12.52 1.35 43.60
CA LEU A 86 11.90 0.06 43.84
C LEU A 86 12.69 -0.69 44.91
N LEU A 87 11.98 -1.34 45.82
CA LEU A 87 12.59 -2.18 46.85
C LEU A 87 13.31 -3.37 46.19
N PRO A 88 14.46 -3.83 46.72
CA PRO A 88 15.22 -4.94 46.13
C PRO A 88 14.37 -6.18 45.85
N GLU A 89 13.47 -6.54 46.78
CA GLU A 89 12.58 -7.69 46.68
C GLU A 89 11.61 -7.56 45.49
N VAL A 90 11.19 -6.34 45.17
CA VAL A 90 10.35 -6.10 43.99
C VAL A 90 11.18 -6.23 42.72
N VAL A 91 12.38 -5.62 42.69
CA VAL A 91 13.27 -5.64 41.52
C VAL A 91 13.64 -7.07 41.11
N GLU A 92 13.90 -7.96 42.08
CA GLU A 92 14.21 -9.36 41.83
C GLU A 92 13.05 -10.14 41.18
N THR A 93 11.81 -9.69 41.38
CA THR A 93 10.61 -10.34 40.82
C THR A 93 10.16 -9.76 39.47
N LEU A 94 10.83 -8.72 38.97
CA LEU A 94 10.46 -8.10 37.70
C LEU A 94 11.02 -8.88 36.51
N ASP A 95 10.27 -8.89 35.41
CA ASP A 95 10.71 -9.47 34.12
C ASP A 95 11.96 -8.77 33.55
N PHE A 96 12.32 -7.57 34.05
CA PHE A 96 13.52 -6.82 33.68
C PHE A 96 13.99 -5.91 34.82
N ASN A 97 15.29 -5.66 34.86
CA ASN A 97 15.91 -4.89 35.95
C ASN A 97 15.62 -3.38 35.79
N ALA A 98 14.76 -2.86 36.65
CA ALA A 98 14.50 -1.44 36.80
C ALA A 98 14.73 -1.03 38.25
N LYS A 99 15.61 -0.06 38.51
CA LYS A 99 15.93 0.41 39.89
C LYS A 99 14.94 1.47 40.40
N SER A 100 14.23 2.13 39.48
CA SER A 100 13.24 3.16 39.78
C SER A 100 12.13 3.16 38.74
N ALA A 101 10.94 3.58 39.14
CA ALA A 101 9.80 3.71 38.24
C ALA A 101 8.94 4.93 38.62
N TYR A 102 8.20 5.46 37.66
CA TYR A 102 7.11 6.39 37.93
C TYR A 102 5.86 5.59 38.32
N LYS A 103 5.28 5.93 39.48
CA LYS A 103 3.99 5.43 39.94
C LYS A 103 2.89 6.30 39.33
N LEU A 104 1.98 5.66 38.62
CA LEU A 104 0.91 6.31 37.89
C LEU A 104 -0.44 5.86 38.42
N LEU A 105 -1.35 6.81 38.61
CA LEU A 105 -2.75 6.54 38.89
C LEU A 105 -3.58 6.85 37.64
N PRO A 106 -4.23 5.86 37.01
CA PRO A 106 -5.19 6.11 35.94
C PRO A 106 -6.29 7.07 36.41
N VAL A 107 -6.54 8.13 35.64
CA VAL A 107 -7.58 9.13 35.90
C VAL A 107 -8.69 9.12 34.85
N GLY A 108 -8.47 8.45 33.71
CA GLY A 108 -9.43 8.31 32.63
C GLY A 108 -9.74 6.85 32.29
N LYS A 109 -10.76 6.64 31.44
CA LYS A 109 -11.02 5.33 30.82
C LYS A 109 -9.98 5.07 29.74
N ILE A 110 -9.62 3.80 29.54
CA ILE A 110 -8.87 3.39 28.36
C ILE A 110 -9.74 3.68 27.13
N SER A 111 -9.27 4.55 26.26
CA SER A 111 -9.92 4.90 25.00
C SER A 111 -9.20 4.22 23.84
N LYS A 112 -9.97 3.58 22.96
CA LYS A 112 -9.45 3.03 21.70
C LYS A 112 -9.22 4.20 20.75
N LYS A 113 -7.97 4.49 20.37
CA LYS A 113 -7.63 5.56 19.41
C LYS A 113 -7.60 5.03 17.96
N GLU A 114 -8.50 4.13 17.62
CA GLU A 114 -8.63 3.59 16.26
C GLU A 114 -9.69 4.39 15.51
N LYS A 115 -9.27 5.48 14.86
CA LYS A 115 -10.12 6.26 13.97
C LYS A 115 -10.13 5.71 12.54
N ARG A 116 -9.33 4.67 12.24
CA ARG A 116 -9.24 4.13 10.88
C ARG A 116 -10.46 3.29 10.58
N GLN A 117 -11.10 3.59 9.46
CA GLN A 117 -12.20 2.77 8.91
C GLN A 117 -11.69 1.46 8.32
N TYR A 118 -10.42 1.41 7.87
CA TYR A 118 -9.85 0.27 7.16
C TYR A 118 -8.45 -0.10 7.68
N TYR A 119 -8.08 -1.38 7.55
CA TYR A 119 -6.70 -1.83 7.72
C TYR A 119 -5.78 -1.17 6.69
N ARG A 120 -4.54 -0.90 7.09
CA ARG A 120 -3.47 -0.44 6.19
C ARG A 120 -2.44 -1.55 6.03
N TYR A 121 -2.07 -1.83 4.80
CA TYR A 121 -1.08 -2.84 4.46
C TYR A 121 0.22 -2.13 4.12
N ALA A 122 1.26 -2.40 4.91
CA ALA A 122 2.58 -1.82 4.69
C ALA A 122 3.20 -2.48 3.46
N SER A 123 3.62 -1.68 2.49
CA SER A 123 4.43 -2.12 1.35
C SER A 123 5.92 -1.95 1.65
N GLN A 124 6.27 -0.94 2.47
CA GLN A 124 7.61 -0.73 3.01
C GLN A 124 7.61 -0.68 4.53
N ASN A 125 8.63 -1.27 5.14
CA ASN A 125 8.80 -1.29 6.58
C ASN A 125 10.11 -0.59 6.97
N TYR A 126 9.99 0.64 7.45
CA TYR A 126 11.12 1.44 7.97
C TYR A 126 11.44 1.15 9.44
N GLY A 127 11.12 -0.07 9.93
CA GLY A 127 11.29 -0.42 11.35
C GLY A 127 10.29 0.28 12.28
N ASP A 128 9.20 0.81 11.73
CA ASP A 128 8.14 1.44 12.51
C ASP A 128 7.45 0.37 13.39
N SER A 129 6.96 0.80 14.55
CA SER A 129 6.11 0.00 15.43
C SER A 129 4.78 -0.41 14.78
N ARG A 130 4.47 0.14 13.59
CA ARG A 130 3.37 -0.30 12.73
C ARG A 130 3.61 -1.77 12.38
N VAL A 131 2.68 -2.62 12.82
CA VAL A 131 2.72 -4.05 12.54
C VAL A 131 2.78 -4.25 11.01
N PRO A 132 3.87 -4.82 10.45
CA PRO A 132 3.89 -5.17 9.05
C PRO A 132 2.85 -6.26 8.84
N LEU A 133 1.67 -5.88 8.35
CA LEU A 133 0.73 -6.84 7.79
C LEU A 133 1.39 -7.33 6.51
N THR A 134 1.64 -8.64 6.47
CA THR A 134 2.38 -9.39 5.45
C THR A 134 2.21 -8.84 4.02
N THR A 135 3.33 -8.51 3.38
CA THR A 135 3.46 -7.92 2.04
C THR A 135 3.28 -8.96 0.92
N HIS A 136 2.23 -9.79 0.98
CA HIS A 136 1.96 -10.74 -0.10
C HIS A 136 1.46 -10.06 -1.39
N ILE A 137 1.04 -8.80 -1.27
CA ILE A 137 0.62 -7.95 -2.38
C ILE A 137 1.36 -6.63 -2.24
N THR A 138 2.21 -6.33 -3.21
CA THR A 138 2.83 -5.02 -3.43
C THR A 138 2.41 -4.48 -4.80
N PHE A 139 2.77 -3.23 -5.11
CA PHE A 139 2.42 -2.61 -6.39
C PHE A 139 3.61 -1.84 -6.93
N ASP A 140 3.89 -1.97 -8.23
CA ASP A 140 4.56 -0.86 -8.92
C ASP A 140 3.50 0.20 -9.15
N THR A 141 3.73 1.38 -8.55
CA THR A 141 2.76 2.47 -8.54
C THR A 141 3.32 3.63 -9.33
N TYR A 142 2.51 4.19 -10.22
CA TYR A 142 2.90 5.33 -11.05
C TYR A 142 1.87 6.44 -10.92
N VAL A 143 2.31 7.69 -11.04
CA VAL A 143 1.44 8.87 -11.00
C VAL A 143 1.62 9.76 -12.21
N LYS A 144 0.51 10.36 -12.64
CA LYS A 144 0.45 11.39 -13.68
C LYS A 144 -0.38 12.57 -13.17
N GLY A 145 0.05 13.77 -13.51
CA GLY A 145 -0.80 14.96 -13.40
C GLY A 145 -1.97 14.85 -14.37
N THR A 146 -3.06 15.54 -14.09
CA THR A 146 -4.23 15.57 -14.98
C THR A 146 -4.61 17.01 -15.30
N ASN A 147 -5.48 17.18 -16.29
CA ASN A 147 -6.09 18.45 -16.65
C ASN A 147 -7.23 18.89 -15.69
N HIS A 148 -7.47 18.18 -14.58
CA HIS A 148 -8.50 18.52 -13.60
C HIS A 148 -7.94 18.80 -12.23
N GLU A 149 -8.69 19.62 -11.48
CA GLU A 149 -8.43 19.97 -10.10
C GLU A 149 -9.66 19.61 -9.24
N PHE A 150 -9.43 19.29 -7.97
CA PHE A 150 -10.51 19.19 -7.00
C PHE A 150 -10.97 20.60 -6.61
N ASN A 151 -12.22 20.92 -6.94
CA ASN A 151 -12.82 22.18 -6.53
C ASN A 151 -12.81 22.33 -5.00
N ALA A 152 -12.37 23.49 -4.51
CA ALA A 152 -12.49 23.85 -3.11
C ALA A 152 -13.96 24.04 -2.67
N GLU A 153 -14.86 24.33 -3.62
CA GLU A 153 -16.27 24.59 -3.38
C GLU A 153 -17.18 23.66 -4.22
N GLY A 154 -18.24 23.15 -3.58
CA GLY A 154 -19.24 22.29 -4.23
C GLY A 154 -18.94 20.79 -4.16
N ALA A 155 -19.94 19.98 -4.55
CA ALA A 155 -19.77 18.53 -4.61
C ALA A 155 -18.98 18.15 -5.89
N PRO A 156 -18.00 17.22 -5.80
CA PRO A 156 -17.31 16.75 -6.99
C PRO A 156 -18.27 16.13 -8.01
N PRO A 157 -18.01 16.29 -9.32
CA PRO A 157 -18.87 15.72 -10.36
C PRO A 157 -18.93 14.21 -10.25
N VAL A 158 -20.10 13.62 -10.49
CA VAL A 158 -20.31 12.17 -10.37
C VAL A 158 -19.60 11.38 -11.47
N LEU A 159 -19.44 11.98 -12.65
CA LEU A 159 -18.76 11.40 -13.80
C LEU A 159 -17.81 12.42 -14.41
N LEU A 160 -16.62 11.97 -14.81
CA LEU A 160 -15.68 12.71 -15.65
C LEU A 160 -15.49 11.93 -16.95
N ASN A 161 -15.63 12.58 -18.09
CA ASN A 161 -15.52 11.96 -19.42
C ASN A 161 -14.47 12.65 -20.30
N ASP A 162 -13.75 13.62 -19.75
CA ASP A 162 -12.75 14.46 -20.41
C ASP A 162 -11.42 14.50 -19.63
N LEU A 163 -11.27 13.63 -18.63
CA LEU A 163 -10.05 13.53 -17.84
C LEU A 163 -8.91 12.96 -18.69
N GLN A 164 -7.84 13.73 -18.80
CA GLN A 164 -6.62 13.41 -19.52
C GLN A 164 -5.43 13.42 -18.54
N ALA A 165 -4.66 12.35 -18.56
CA ALA A 165 -3.44 12.22 -17.78
C ALA A 165 -2.23 12.61 -18.63
N ALA A 166 -1.46 13.59 -18.17
CA ALA A 166 -0.24 14.02 -18.84
C ALA A 166 0.90 13.04 -18.54
N PRO A 167 1.65 12.57 -19.56
CA PRO A 167 2.80 11.71 -19.33
C PRO A 167 3.90 12.48 -18.59
N TYR A 168 4.59 11.83 -17.65
CA TYR A 168 5.74 12.42 -16.95
C TYR A 168 7.01 12.34 -17.81
N HIS A 169 7.19 11.24 -18.53
CA HIS A 169 8.24 11.10 -19.54
C HIS A 169 7.66 11.33 -20.92
N GLU A 170 8.38 12.08 -21.78
CA GLU A 170 7.99 12.20 -23.17
C GLU A 170 7.90 10.81 -23.81
N PRO A 171 6.79 10.50 -24.50
CA PRO A 171 6.69 9.25 -25.23
C PRO A 171 7.78 9.22 -26.32
N PRO A 172 8.29 8.02 -26.68
CA PRO A 172 9.26 7.91 -27.76
C PRO A 172 8.72 8.55 -29.03
N GLY A 173 9.61 9.21 -29.78
CA GLY A 173 9.25 9.93 -31.01
C GLY A 173 8.51 9.05 -32.02
N HIS A 174 7.71 9.68 -32.88
CA HIS A 174 6.91 8.97 -33.87
C HIS A 174 7.79 8.08 -34.75
N ARG A 175 7.55 6.77 -34.68
CA ARG A 175 8.21 5.75 -35.51
C ARG A 175 7.18 5.00 -36.33
N THR A 176 7.48 4.76 -37.61
CA THR A 176 6.62 3.96 -38.48
C THR A 176 6.51 2.55 -37.92
N PHE A 177 5.28 2.11 -37.66
CA PHE A 177 5.02 0.78 -37.14
C PHE A 177 5.20 -0.29 -38.22
N THR A 178 5.97 -1.33 -37.88
CA THR A 178 5.95 -2.60 -38.59
C THR A 178 5.79 -3.73 -37.57
N THR A 179 4.97 -4.72 -37.91
CA THR A 179 4.75 -5.89 -37.03
C THR A 179 6.04 -6.64 -36.74
N ARG A 180 6.92 -6.76 -37.74
CA ARG A 180 8.21 -7.44 -37.59
C ARG A 180 9.13 -6.74 -36.58
N ASP A 181 9.23 -5.42 -36.65
CA ASP A 181 10.10 -4.67 -35.73
C ASP A 181 9.57 -4.73 -34.30
N SER A 182 8.25 -4.63 -34.11
CA SER A 182 7.62 -4.80 -32.79
C SER A 182 7.89 -6.18 -32.20
N ILE A 183 7.78 -7.24 -33.01
CA ILE A 183 8.10 -8.61 -32.58
C ILE A 183 9.57 -8.75 -32.20
N ASN A 184 10.49 -8.19 -32.98
CA ASN A 184 11.92 -8.27 -32.71
C ASN A 184 12.28 -7.53 -31.41
N GLU A 185 11.75 -6.32 -31.21
CA GLU A 185 11.97 -5.57 -29.97
C GLU A 185 11.41 -6.31 -28.75
N PHE A 186 10.18 -6.81 -28.83
CA PHE A 186 9.57 -7.62 -27.78
C PHE A 186 10.40 -8.87 -27.48
N ARG A 187 10.88 -9.55 -28.52
CA ARG A 187 11.72 -10.75 -28.39
C ARG A 187 13.04 -10.42 -27.71
N ASP A 188 13.71 -9.33 -28.09
CA ASP A 188 14.98 -8.90 -27.50
C ASP A 188 14.82 -8.61 -26.00
N GLN A 189 13.71 -7.98 -25.61
CA GLN A 189 13.36 -7.76 -24.19
C GLN A 189 13.14 -9.08 -23.45
N MET A 190 12.39 -10.02 -24.04
CA MET A 190 12.07 -11.30 -23.40
C MET A 190 13.26 -12.25 -23.33
N LEU A 191 14.15 -12.26 -24.30
CA LEU A 191 15.34 -13.12 -24.31
C LEU A 191 16.37 -12.75 -23.24
N LYS A 192 16.38 -11.49 -22.79
CA LYS A 192 17.19 -11.05 -21.64
C LYS A 192 16.71 -11.64 -20.30
N LYS A 193 15.46 -12.13 -20.23
CA LYS A 193 14.89 -12.75 -19.04
C LYS A 193 15.25 -14.23 -18.94
N GLN A 194 15.23 -14.74 -17.70
CA GLN A 194 15.33 -16.18 -17.44
C GLN A 194 14.15 -16.91 -18.09
N PRO A 195 14.33 -18.15 -18.60
CA PRO A 195 13.27 -18.87 -19.31
C PRO A 195 11.94 -18.99 -18.58
N HIS A 196 11.95 -19.10 -17.24
CA HIS A 196 10.74 -19.20 -16.42
C HIS A 196 10.01 -17.87 -16.22
N ASP A 197 10.66 -16.73 -16.51
CA ASP A 197 10.12 -15.38 -16.42
C ASP A 197 9.65 -14.84 -17.79
N ARG A 198 9.74 -15.66 -18.85
CA ARG A 198 9.31 -15.34 -20.23
C ARG A 198 7.80 -15.54 -20.39
N ALA A 199 7.04 -14.82 -19.59
CA ALA A 199 5.58 -14.79 -19.64
C ALA A 199 5.06 -13.36 -19.81
N VAL A 200 3.85 -13.26 -20.37
CA VAL A 200 3.06 -12.04 -20.42
C VAL A 200 1.75 -12.28 -19.71
N ASN A 201 1.28 -11.29 -18.96
CA ASN A 201 -0.10 -11.31 -18.49
C ASN A 201 -1.03 -10.95 -19.65
N VAL A 202 -2.09 -11.71 -19.84
CA VAL A 202 -3.03 -11.49 -20.95
C VAL A 202 -4.42 -11.16 -20.41
N THR A 203 -4.99 -10.07 -20.91
CA THR A 203 -6.36 -9.65 -20.62
C THR A 203 -7.18 -9.57 -21.90
N LYS A 204 -8.39 -10.11 -21.84
CA LYS A 204 -9.44 -9.89 -22.84
C LYS A 204 -10.42 -8.85 -22.30
N VAL A 205 -10.71 -7.82 -23.08
CA VAL A 205 -11.63 -6.75 -22.70
C VAL A 205 -12.97 -6.98 -23.38
N ILE A 206 -14.05 -7.09 -22.60
CA ILE A 206 -15.42 -7.15 -23.09
C ILE A 206 -16.06 -5.79 -22.86
N ARG A 207 -16.33 -5.08 -23.96
CA ARG A 207 -16.98 -3.78 -23.94
C ARG A 207 -18.49 -3.91 -23.95
N ASP A 208 -19.17 -3.02 -23.24
CA ASP A 208 -20.63 -2.90 -23.33
C ASP A 208 -21.02 -2.29 -24.69
N ALA A 209 -21.55 -3.13 -25.57
CA ALA A 209 -22.06 -2.72 -26.88
C ALA A 209 -23.46 -2.06 -26.81
N SER A 210 -24.07 -1.96 -25.62
CA SER A 210 -25.39 -1.37 -25.47
C SER A 210 -25.37 0.15 -25.71
N SER A 211 -26.39 0.66 -26.39
CA SER A 211 -26.62 2.09 -26.59
C SER A 211 -27.29 2.77 -25.38
N SER A 212 -27.22 2.15 -24.19
CA SER A 212 -27.89 2.66 -23.00
C SER A 212 -27.21 3.95 -22.50
N MET A 213 -27.99 4.85 -21.88
CA MET A 213 -27.42 6.09 -21.30
C MET A 213 -26.45 5.83 -20.14
N VAL A 214 -26.45 4.62 -19.57
CA VAL A 214 -25.53 4.22 -18.49
C VAL A 214 -24.79 2.97 -18.96
N LYS A 215 -23.72 3.19 -19.75
CA LYS A 215 -22.82 2.10 -20.14
C LYS A 215 -22.32 1.38 -18.90
N LYS A 216 -22.38 0.05 -18.93
CA LYS A 216 -21.73 -0.77 -17.90
C LYS A 216 -20.22 -0.56 -17.98
N PRO A 217 -19.50 -0.70 -16.86
CA PRO A 217 -18.05 -0.74 -16.90
C PRO A 217 -17.58 -1.85 -17.83
N ASP A 218 -16.47 -1.63 -18.54
CA ASP A 218 -15.83 -2.69 -19.31
C ASP A 218 -15.49 -3.87 -18.38
N GLU A 219 -15.69 -5.09 -18.87
CA GLU A 219 -15.36 -6.31 -18.15
C GLU A 219 -13.99 -6.83 -18.59
N GLU A 220 -13.07 -6.97 -17.63
CA GLU A 220 -11.77 -7.59 -17.85
C GLU A 220 -11.82 -9.09 -17.56
N LEU A 221 -11.67 -9.90 -18.61
CA LEU A 221 -11.42 -11.32 -18.49
C LEU A 221 -9.91 -11.57 -18.40
N LEU A 222 -9.46 -11.83 -17.19
CA LEU A 222 -8.05 -12.09 -16.88
C LEU A 222 -7.68 -13.51 -17.31
N LEU A 223 -6.89 -13.66 -18.38
CA LEU A 223 -6.39 -14.96 -18.84
C LEU A 223 -5.15 -15.42 -18.05
N GLY A 224 -4.55 -14.52 -17.28
CA GLY A 224 -3.41 -14.77 -16.40
C GLY A 224 -2.08 -14.73 -17.14
N ASP A 225 -1.05 -15.27 -16.50
CA ASP A 225 0.30 -15.31 -17.05
C ASP A 225 0.43 -16.44 -18.08
N ILE A 226 0.86 -16.08 -19.28
CA ILE A 226 0.97 -16.95 -20.42
C ILE A 226 2.40 -16.94 -20.95
N ASN A 227 2.99 -18.13 -21.01
CA ASN A 227 4.33 -18.31 -21.56
C ASN A 227 4.36 -18.04 -23.06
N ILE A 228 5.42 -17.38 -23.50
CA ILE A 228 5.67 -17.13 -24.92
C ILE A 228 6.45 -18.32 -25.47
N LEU A 229 6.01 -18.84 -26.61
CA LEU A 229 6.59 -20.00 -27.26
C LEU A 229 7.50 -19.59 -28.43
N GLY A 230 8.57 -20.35 -28.66
CA GLY A 230 9.39 -20.20 -29.86
C GLY A 230 10.25 -18.94 -29.92
N LEU A 231 10.47 -18.22 -28.81
CA LEU A 231 11.30 -17.01 -28.75
C LEU A 231 12.74 -17.20 -29.24
N GLU A 232 13.27 -18.43 -29.23
CA GLU A 232 14.64 -18.73 -29.65
C GLU A 232 14.77 -18.96 -31.17
N MET A 233 13.65 -19.19 -31.86
CA MET A 233 13.62 -19.40 -33.30
C MET A 233 13.32 -18.09 -34.02
N GLU A 234 14.03 -17.78 -35.11
CA GLU A 234 13.64 -16.69 -36.00
C GLU A 234 12.23 -16.96 -36.54
N SER A 235 11.28 -16.09 -36.22
CA SER A 235 9.90 -16.31 -36.65
C SER A 235 9.80 -15.98 -38.13
N LEU A 236 9.63 -17.01 -38.97
CA LEU A 236 9.38 -16.85 -40.40
C LEU A 236 8.04 -16.16 -40.71
N ARG A 237 7.19 -16.01 -39.68
CA ARG A 237 5.88 -15.35 -39.76
C ARG A 237 5.90 -14.15 -38.82
N ASP A 238 5.32 -13.03 -39.23
CA ASP A 238 5.20 -11.82 -38.40
C ASP A 238 4.06 -12.01 -37.37
N VAL A 239 4.22 -12.99 -36.46
CA VAL A 239 3.29 -13.37 -35.38
C VAL A 239 4.07 -13.84 -34.13
N LEU A 240 3.41 -13.77 -32.98
CA LEU A 240 3.84 -14.34 -31.70
C LEU A 240 3.01 -15.58 -31.38
N TYR A 241 3.61 -16.53 -30.66
CA TYR A 241 2.95 -17.73 -30.19
C TYR A 241 2.82 -17.69 -28.67
N LEU A 242 1.58 -17.68 -28.18
CA LEU A 242 1.27 -17.70 -26.76
C LEU A 242 0.80 -19.10 -26.36
N LYS A 243 1.26 -19.64 -25.24
CA LYS A 243 0.70 -20.89 -24.70
C LYS A 243 -0.78 -20.70 -24.38
N LYS A 244 -1.60 -21.74 -24.50
CA LYS A 244 -3.01 -21.63 -24.11
C LYS A 244 -3.15 -21.29 -22.62
N SER A 245 -4.08 -20.38 -22.30
CA SER A 245 -4.39 -19.99 -20.91
C SER A 245 -4.80 -21.22 -20.09
N GLN A 246 -4.31 -21.31 -18.85
CA GLN A 246 -4.73 -22.36 -17.92
C GLN A 246 -6.24 -22.27 -17.62
N LYS A 247 -6.79 -21.04 -17.56
CA LYS A 247 -8.23 -20.80 -17.33
C LYS A 247 -9.10 -21.30 -18.49
N ALA A 248 -8.59 -21.23 -19.71
CA ALA A 248 -9.24 -21.84 -20.87
C ALA A 248 -9.32 -23.39 -20.75
N GLY A 249 -8.37 -24.01 -20.04
CA GLY A 249 -8.34 -25.46 -19.82
C GLY A 249 -9.25 -25.95 -18.68
N ILE A 250 -9.62 -25.09 -17.73
CA ILE A 250 -10.44 -25.47 -16.55
C ILE A 250 -11.91 -25.69 -16.95
N LYS A 251 -12.47 -24.81 -17.78
CA LYS A 251 -13.88 -24.87 -18.20
C LYS A 251 -13.97 -25.51 -19.60
N LYS A 252 -14.54 -26.71 -19.68
CA LYS A 252 -14.71 -27.43 -20.96
C LYS A 252 -15.96 -26.94 -21.70
N GLY A 253 -15.88 -26.81 -23.02
CA GLY A 253 -17.00 -26.44 -23.89
C GLY A 253 -16.69 -25.27 -24.83
N GLN A 254 -17.52 -25.06 -25.86
CA GLN A 254 -17.39 -23.93 -26.78
C GLN A 254 -17.70 -22.59 -26.08
N ASP A 255 -18.60 -22.58 -25.10
CA ASP A 255 -19.01 -21.38 -24.35
C ASP A 255 -18.06 -20.99 -23.19
N ASN A 256 -16.77 -21.36 -23.30
CA ASN A 256 -15.79 -20.92 -22.31
C ASN A 256 -15.38 -19.47 -22.61
N PRO A 257 -15.70 -18.48 -21.73
CA PRO A 257 -15.37 -17.08 -21.96
C PRO A 257 -13.85 -16.80 -22.03
N TYR A 258 -13.03 -17.71 -21.49
CA TYR A 258 -11.57 -17.65 -21.54
C TYR A 258 -10.97 -18.19 -22.83
N ASN A 259 -11.78 -18.75 -23.74
CA ASN A 259 -11.30 -19.07 -25.08
C ASN A 259 -11.14 -17.77 -25.89
N LEU A 260 -10.02 -17.68 -26.60
CA LEU A 260 -9.79 -16.64 -27.59
C LEU A 260 -10.31 -17.10 -28.94
N ASN A 261 -10.87 -16.15 -29.70
CA ASN A 261 -11.33 -16.38 -31.07
C ASN A 261 -10.54 -15.52 -32.05
N PRO A 262 -10.33 -15.99 -33.30
CA PRO A 262 -9.73 -15.15 -34.34
C PRO A 262 -10.45 -13.81 -34.50
N GLY A 263 -9.67 -12.73 -34.64
CA GLY A 263 -10.14 -11.34 -34.72
C GLY A 263 -10.36 -10.64 -33.37
N GLU A 264 -10.29 -11.37 -32.25
CA GLU A 264 -10.37 -10.74 -30.92
C GLU A 264 -9.09 -9.93 -30.63
N ARG A 265 -9.27 -8.75 -30.01
CA ARG A 265 -8.17 -7.94 -29.51
C ARG A 265 -7.90 -8.26 -28.04
N ILE A 266 -6.64 -8.46 -27.70
CA ILE A 266 -6.17 -8.73 -26.34
C ILE A 266 -5.08 -7.75 -25.96
N ILE A 267 -4.98 -7.48 -24.66
CA ILE A 267 -3.89 -6.68 -24.11
C ILE A 267 -2.90 -7.63 -23.45
N THR A 268 -1.63 -7.50 -23.82
CA THR A 268 -0.51 -8.22 -23.20
C THR A 268 0.29 -7.24 -22.33
N ARG A 269 0.62 -7.63 -21.09
CA ARG A 269 1.39 -6.80 -20.15
C ARG A 269 2.57 -7.57 -19.58
N PHE A 270 3.68 -6.89 -19.37
CA PHE A 270 4.89 -7.49 -18.82
C PHE A 270 5.82 -6.43 -18.24
N SER A 271 6.70 -6.85 -17.34
CA SER A 271 7.78 -6.01 -16.82
C SER A 271 9.12 -6.32 -17.48
N HIS A 272 9.97 -5.34 -17.73
CA HIS A 272 11.35 -5.52 -18.17
C HIS A 272 12.21 -4.39 -17.59
N ASP A 273 13.36 -4.72 -16.99
CA ASP A 273 14.25 -3.76 -16.34
C ASP A 273 13.51 -2.81 -15.38
N GLU A 274 12.66 -3.39 -14.51
CA GLU A 274 11.82 -2.69 -13.51
C GLU A 274 10.78 -1.72 -14.09
N LYS A 275 10.61 -1.70 -15.42
CA LYS A 275 9.60 -0.91 -16.12
C LYS A 275 8.44 -1.79 -16.55
N GLN A 276 7.24 -1.20 -16.60
CA GLN A 276 6.02 -1.87 -17.02
C GLN A 276 5.70 -1.55 -18.47
N TYR A 277 5.33 -2.57 -19.23
CA TYR A 277 5.01 -2.48 -20.65
C TYR A 277 3.64 -3.07 -20.94
N GLU A 278 2.96 -2.50 -21.94
CA GLU A 278 1.69 -2.96 -22.47
C GLU A 278 1.75 -3.02 -24.00
N MET A 279 1.10 -4.01 -24.61
CA MET A 279 1.03 -4.16 -26.06
C MET A 279 -0.32 -4.73 -26.46
N LEU A 280 -1.00 -4.03 -27.37
CA LEU A 280 -2.22 -4.50 -28.02
C LEU A 280 -1.91 -5.54 -29.11
N CYS A 281 -2.60 -6.67 -29.06
CA CYS A 281 -2.46 -7.77 -30.01
C CYS A 281 -3.82 -8.18 -30.57
N GLU A 282 -3.83 -8.68 -31.80
CA GLU A 282 -4.97 -9.36 -32.42
C GLU A 282 -4.73 -10.87 -32.45
N VAL A 283 -5.75 -11.65 -32.11
CA VAL A 283 -5.72 -13.12 -32.22
C VAL A 283 -5.90 -13.50 -33.68
N MET A 284 -4.89 -14.13 -34.27
CA MET A 284 -4.92 -14.59 -35.67
C MET A 284 -5.51 -15.99 -35.78
N GLU A 285 -5.10 -16.90 -34.90
CA GLU A 285 -5.56 -18.28 -34.88
C GLU A 285 -5.64 -18.80 -33.44
N ALA A 286 -6.74 -19.48 -33.13
CA ALA A 286 -6.92 -20.14 -31.84
C ALA A 286 -6.77 -21.66 -31.98
N ARG A 287 -5.63 -22.20 -31.50
CA ARG A 287 -5.31 -23.64 -31.65
C ARG A 287 -5.50 -24.38 -30.33
N THR A 288 -5.36 -25.70 -30.38
CA THR A 288 -5.57 -26.57 -29.21
C THR A 288 -4.52 -26.32 -28.11
N GLN A 289 -3.27 -26.04 -28.49
CA GLN A 289 -2.14 -25.92 -27.54
C GLN A 289 -1.62 -24.49 -27.37
N ASN A 290 -1.89 -23.62 -28.33
CA ASN A 290 -1.34 -22.27 -28.39
C ASN A 290 -2.26 -21.32 -29.15
N GLU A 291 -2.10 -20.04 -28.86
CA GLU A 291 -2.76 -18.93 -29.54
C GLU A 291 -1.72 -18.25 -30.44
N VAL A 292 -2.09 -17.95 -31.69
CA VAL A 292 -1.24 -17.19 -32.61
C VAL A 292 -1.74 -15.77 -32.61
N VAL A 293 -0.88 -14.82 -32.25
CA VAL A 293 -1.27 -13.41 -32.09
C VAL A 293 -0.35 -12.50 -32.90
N ARG A 294 -0.87 -11.36 -33.33
CA ARG A 294 -0.13 -10.34 -34.05
C ARG A 294 -0.14 -9.04 -33.26
N PRO A 295 1.02 -8.45 -32.93
CA PRO A 295 1.08 -7.10 -32.38
C PRO A 295 0.44 -6.09 -33.34
N LEU A 296 -0.37 -5.18 -32.80
CA LEU A 296 -0.96 -4.06 -33.54
C LEU A 296 -0.17 -2.75 -33.32
N GLU A 297 0.75 -2.76 -32.37
CA GLU A 297 1.58 -1.62 -31.99
C GLU A 297 2.93 -2.10 -31.46
N PHE A 298 3.84 -1.15 -31.22
CA PHE A 298 5.00 -1.41 -30.37
C PHE A 298 4.59 -1.50 -28.91
N SER A 299 5.36 -2.22 -28.08
CA SER A 299 5.16 -2.19 -26.64
C SER A 299 5.31 -0.76 -26.11
N ARG A 300 4.33 -0.34 -25.31
CA ARG A 300 4.25 0.98 -24.68
C ARG A 300 4.76 0.88 -23.25
N GLU A 301 5.80 1.64 -22.93
CA GLU A 301 6.29 1.79 -21.55
C GLU A 301 5.30 2.63 -20.72
N GLU A 302 5.15 2.33 -19.44
CA GLU A 302 4.43 3.19 -18.50
C GLU A 302 5.12 4.55 -18.38
N THR A 303 4.36 5.63 -18.65
CA THR A 303 4.88 7.00 -18.76
C THR A 303 4.70 7.82 -17.48
N GLY A 304 4.11 7.26 -16.42
CA GLY A 304 3.97 7.94 -15.14
C GLY A 304 5.26 8.01 -14.34
N LEU A 305 5.31 8.91 -13.36
CA LEU A 305 6.39 8.95 -12.38
C LEU A 305 6.22 7.77 -11.41
N SER A 306 7.26 6.94 -11.26
CA SER A 306 7.26 5.87 -10.26
C SER A 306 7.18 6.43 -8.83
N LEU A 307 6.28 5.89 -8.03
CA LEU A 307 6.03 6.30 -6.66
C LEU A 307 6.58 5.29 -5.66
N ASN A 308 7.15 5.81 -4.58
CA ASN A 308 7.56 4.99 -3.46
C ASN A 308 6.40 4.75 -2.47
N LEU A 309 5.71 3.62 -2.61
CA LEU A 309 4.54 3.27 -1.80
C LEU A 309 4.94 2.78 -0.40
N ILE A 310 4.49 3.47 0.65
CA ILE A 310 4.72 3.09 2.05
C ILE A 310 3.62 2.16 2.55
N ASP A 311 2.37 2.59 2.45
CA ASP A 311 1.20 1.79 2.82
C ASP A 311 0.00 2.09 1.92
N TYR A 312 -0.93 1.14 1.84
CA TYR A 312 -2.20 1.30 1.14
C TYR A 312 -3.37 0.76 1.95
N SER A 313 -4.56 1.23 1.60
CA SER A 313 -5.83 0.80 2.15
C SER A 313 -6.90 0.85 1.06
N ILE A 314 -8.14 0.48 1.39
CA ILE A 314 -9.26 0.54 0.46
C ILE A 314 -9.53 1.97 -0.04
N GLY A 315 -9.32 2.98 0.82
CA GLY A 315 -9.71 4.38 0.53
C GLY A 315 -8.55 5.33 0.23
N GLY A 316 -7.32 4.84 0.20
CA GLY A 316 -6.17 5.70 -0.06
C GLY A 316 -4.83 5.01 0.19
N LEU A 317 -3.77 5.76 -0.08
CA LEU A 317 -2.39 5.32 0.06
C LEU A 317 -1.53 6.37 0.75
N LEU A 318 -0.35 5.93 1.19
CA LEU A 318 0.71 6.75 1.75
C LEU A 318 1.97 6.52 0.94
N ILE A 319 2.55 7.60 0.42
CA ILE A 319 3.81 7.55 -0.33
C ILE A 319 4.91 8.33 0.40
N GLU A 320 6.14 7.91 0.16
CA GLU A 320 7.32 8.75 0.39
C GLU A 320 7.44 9.73 -0.77
N SER A 321 7.65 11.00 -0.45
CA SER A 321 7.85 12.05 -1.44
C SER A 321 9.21 11.92 -2.14
N SER A 322 9.32 12.53 -3.31
CA SER A 322 10.58 12.69 -4.03
C SER A 322 10.64 14.09 -4.66
N PRO A 323 11.85 14.60 -4.94
CA PRO A 323 12.03 15.82 -5.72
C PRO A 323 11.25 15.81 -7.03
N SER A 324 11.26 14.69 -7.75
CA SER A 324 10.51 14.49 -9.00
C SER A 324 9.00 14.59 -8.79
N PHE A 325 8.49 14.09 -7.67
CA PHE A 325 7.06 14.20 -7.34
C PHE A 325 6.69 15.66 -7.06
N LEU A 326 7.49 16.39 -6.27
CA LEU A 326 7.24 17.80 -6.00
C LEU A 326 7.31 18.66 -7.28
N LYS A 327 8.29 18.40 -8.16
CA LYS A 327 8.39 19.06 -9.47
C LYS A 327 7.17 18.77 -10.36
N LEU A 328 6.71 17.52 -10.40
CA LEU A 328 5.49 17.14 -11.15
C LEU A 328 4.26 17.89 -10.62
N MET A 329 4.14 18.01 -9.30
CA MET A 329 2.94 18.54 -8.65
C MET A 329 2.88 20.06 -8.59
N LEU A 330 4.01 20.72 -8.35
CA LEU A 330 4.11 22.17 -8.19
C LEU A 330 4.47 22.87 -9.51
N GLY A 331 4.99 22.13 -10.50
CA GLY A 331 5.44 22.68 -11.77
C GLY A 331 6.46 23.81 -11.56
N ASP A 332 6.22 24.94 -12.23
CA ASP A 332 7.07 26.14 -12.15
C ASP A 332 7.17 26.74 -10.73
N LYS A 333 6.24 26.39 -9.83
CA LYS A 333 6.27 26.87 -8.46
C LYS A 333 7.26 26.11 -7.60
N CYS A 334 7.74 24.93 -8.03
CA CYS A 334 8.71 24.13 -7.28
C CYS A 334 10.07 24.84 -7.22
N PRO A 335 10.77 24.86 -6.08
CA PRO A 335 12.09 25.48 -6.00
C PRO A 335 13.10 24.65 -6.82
N PRO A 336 14.08 25.29 -7.48
CA PRO A 336 15.08 24.58 -8.27
C PRO A 336 15.99 23.69 -7.42
N ASN A 337 16.16 24.03 -6.14
CA ASN A 337 17.02 23.36 -5.16
C ASN A 337 16.27 22.37 -4.24
N VAL A 338 15.08 21.90 -4.63
CA VAL A 338 14.25 20.98 -3.82
C VAL A 338 14.97 19.68 -3.41
N GLU A 339 16.05 19.32 -4.09
CA GLU A 339 16.89 18.15 -3.78
C GLU A 339 17.77 18.35 -2.54
N ASP A 340 18.08 19.61 -2.19
CA ASP A 340 18.99 19.98 -1.10
C ASP A 340 18.25 20.30 0.22
N GLU A 341 16.92 20.30 0.20
CA GLU A 341 16.11 20.73 1.34
C GLU A 341 15.82 19.58 2.31
N ALA A 342 16.61 19.51 3.38
CA ALA A 342 16.55 18.42 4.34
C ALA A 342 15.30 18.41 5.23
N ASP A 343 14.66 19.57 5.44
CA ASP A 343 13.64 19.72 6.49
C ASP A 343 12.26 20.23 6.01
N PHE A 344 12.14 20.73 4.77
CA PHE A 344 10.88 21.24 4.20
C PHE A 344 10.10 22.20 5.13
N ASP A 345 10.84 23.10 5.79
CA ASP A 345 10.31 24.05 6.78
C ASP A 345 10.14 25.46 6.19
N GLY A 346 9.22 26.23 6.75
CA GLY A 346 9.02 27.66 6.46
C GLY A 346 7.77 28.00 5.65
N ASP A 347 7.47 29.29 5.54
CA ASP A 347 6.23 29.83 4.96
C ASP A 347 6.00 29.39 3.50
N TYR A 348 7.08 29.16 2.76
CA TYR A 348 6.99 28.66 1.39
C TYR A 348 6.37 27.27 1.35
N TRP A 349 6.90 26.31 2.14
CA TRP A 349 6.43 24.93 2.13
C TRP A 349 5.03 24.78 2.71
N LEU A 350 4.68 25.58 3.71
CA LEU A 350 3.30 25.61 4.21
C LEU A 350 2.32 25.92 3.07
N LYS A 351 2.59 26.95 2.27
CA LYS A 351 1.76 27.29 1.11
C LYS A 351 1.84 26.24 0.00
N ALA A 352 3.04 25.75 -0.31
CA ALA A 352 3.22 24.73 -1.34
C ALA A 352 2.45 23.45 -1.00
N PHE A 353 2.45 23.02 0.26
CA PHE A 353 1.73 21.83 0.70
C PHE A 353 0.21 21.97 0.66
N ASP A 354 -0.32 23.19 0.83
CA ASP A 354 -1.74 23.47 0.59
C ASP A 354 -2.04 23.38 -0.92
N GLU A 355 -1.18 23.95 -1.77
CA GLU A 355 -1.36 23.87 -3.22
C GLU A 355 -1.32 22.43 -3.75
N LEU A 356 -0.51 21.55 -3.15
CA LEU A 356 -0.44 20.12 -3.49
C LEU A 356 -1.79 19.39 -3.38
N GLN A 357 -2.74 19.91 -2.61
CA GLN A 357 -4.06 19.29 -2.42
C GLN A 357 -5.02 19.55 -3.57
N THR A 358 -4.69 20.49 -4.46
CA THR A 358 -5.57 20.94 -5.54
C THR A 358 -5.64 19.96 -6.72
N PRO A 359 -4.52 19.43 -7.25
CA PRO A 359 -4.57 18.64 -8.48
C PRO A 359 -5.26 17.28 -8.32
N MET A 360 -5.97 16.84 -9.36
CA MET A 360 -6.38 15.44 -9.48
C MET A 360 -5.22 14.58 -10.00
N LEU A 361 -4.99 13.44 -9.35
CA LEU A 361 -3.88 12.55 -9.65
C LEU A 361 -4.36 11.26 -10.27
N HIS A 362 -3.87 10.94 -11.46
CA HIS A 362 -4.08 9.64 -12.09
C HIS A 362 -3.02 8.67 -11.58
N ILE A 363 -3.45 7.67 -10.81
CA ILE A 363 -2.58 6.68 -10.17
C ILE A 363 -2.80 5.33 -10.83
N THR A 364 -1.73 4.74 -11.33
CA THR A 364 -1.75 3.43 -11.96
C THR A 364 -1.03 2.42 -11.08
N PHE A 365 -1.67 1.28 -10.87
CA PHE A 365 -1.17 0.18 -10.05
C PHE A 365 -0.90 -1.04 -10.94
N TYR A 366 0.27 -1.63 -10.75
CA TYR A 366 0.64 -2.93 -11.29
C TYR A 366 0.86 -3.91 -10.13
N PRO A 367 -0.10 -4.79 -9.83
CA PRO A 367 -0.01 -5.69 -8.69
C PRO A 367 1.14 -6.69 -8.83
N LYS A 368 1.89 -6.86 -7.74
CA LYS A 368 2.92 -7.89 -7.57
C LYS A 368 2.49 -8.81 -6.43
N MET A 369 2.19 -10.06 -6.76
CA MET A 369 1.67 -11.04 -5.82
C MET A 369 2.74 -12.10 -5.52
N ALA A 370 2.95 -12.35 -4.23
CA ALA A 370 3.94 -13.31 -3.74
C ALA A 370 3.31 -14.16 -2.62
N PHE A 371 2.42 -15.07 -3.00
CA PHE A 371 1.78 -16.02 -2.09
C PHE A 371 2.48 -17.38 -2.15
N PRO A 372 3.14 -17.83 -1.06
CA PRO A 372 3.63 -19.19 -0.96
C PRO A 372 2.50 -20.22 -1.10
N GLU A 373 2.82 -21.42 -1.58
CA GLU A 373 1.84 -22.49 -1.84
C GLU A 373 0.96 -22.80 -0.60
N THR A 374 1.49 -22.61 0.62
CA THR A 374 0.76 -22.82 1.89
C THR A 374 -0.38 -21.84 2.14
N VAL A 375 -0.34 -20.65 1.53
CA VAL A 375 -1.33 -19.57 1.68
C VAL A 375 -1.90 -19.09 0.35
N LYS A 376 -1.54 -19.75 -0.77
CA LYS A 376 -2.00 -19.43 -2.13
C LYS A 376 -3.51 -19.41 -2.31
N LYS A 377 -4.25 -20.19 -1.52
CA LYS A 377 -5.73 -20.13 -1.49
C LYS A 377 -6.30 -18.76 -1.06
N PHE A 378 -5.47 -17.89 -0.49
CA PHE A 378 -5.84 -16.51 -0.12
C PHE A 378 -5.36 -15.48 -1.15
N GLU A 379 -4.74 -15.90 -2.26
CA GLU A 379 -4.36 -15.00 -3.35
C GLU A 379 -5.62 -14.44 -4.02
N PRO A 380 -5.79 -13.10 -4.09
CA PRO A 380 -6.92 -12.50 -4.79
C PRO A 380 -6.74 -12.56 -6.30
N GLU A 381 -7.84 -12.49 -7.04
CA GLU A 381 -7.81 -12.33 -8.49
C GLU A 381 -7.83 -10.83 -8.84
N LEU A 382 -6.67 -10.29 -9.21
CA LEU A 382 -6.49 -8.88 -9.57
C LEU A 382 -6.10 -8.71 -11.04
N PRO A 383 -6.54 -7.63 -11.71
CA PRO A 383 -6.01 -7.29 -13.02
C PRO A 383 -4.53 -6.93 -12.93
N SER A 384 -3.78 -7.16 -14.01
CA SER A 384 -2.35 -6.81 -14.08
C SER A 384 -2.07 -5.31 -14.05
N LYS A 385 -3.10 -4.50 -14.34
CA LYS A 385 -3.06 -3.05 -14.31
C LYS A 385 -4.45 -2.54 -13.94
N PHE A 386 -4.54 -1.59 -13.02
CA PHE A 386 -5.75 -0.80 -12.82
C PHE A 386 -5.37 0.64 -12.44
N SER A 387 -6.30 1.58 -12.66
CA SER A 387 -6.05 2.99 -12.36
C SER A 387 -7.16 3.60 -11.52
N ILE A 388 -6.78 4.56 -10.68
CA ILE A 388 -7.66 5.28 -9.76
C ILE A 388 -7.27 6.76 -9.82
N VAL A 389 -8.26 7.65 -9.74
CA VAL A 389 -7.98 9.08 -9.51
C VAL A 389 -8.06 9.38 -8.02
N GLY A 390 -7.04 10.06 -7.50
CA GLY A 390 -6.95 10.46 -6.10
C GLY A 390 -6.57 11.92 -5.89
N GLN A 391 -6.70 12.36 -4.64
CA GLN A 391 -6.34 13.69 -4.15
C GLN A 391 -5.32 13.57 -3.03
N LEU A 392 -4.30 14.43 -3.02
CA LEU A 392 -3.48 14.59 -1.83
C LEU A 392 -4.29 15.29 -0.74
N VAL A 393 -4.42 14.65 0.43
CA VAL A 393 -5.24 15.17 1.54
C VAL A 393 -4.44 15.47 2.80
N ARG A 394 -3.16 15.09 2.81
CA ARG A 394 -2.24 15.43 3.89
C ARG A 394 -0.80 15.32 3.45
N THR A 395 0.03 16.18 4.00
CA THR A 395 1.49 16.10 3.94
C THR A 395 2.02 16.14 5.36
N HIS A 396 3.02 15.31 5.67
CA HIS A 396 3.68 15.37 6.98
C HIS A 396 5.10 14.80 6.91
N MET A 397 5.95 15.25 7.82
CA MET A 397 7.29 14.70 8.01
C MET A 397 7.23 13.48 8.93
N GLY A 398 7.57 12.31 8.39
CA GLY A 398 7.77 11.09 9.15
C GLY A 398 9.22 10.96 9.62
N ARG A 399 9.43 10.43 10.83
CA ARG A 399 10.78 10.12 11.35
C ARG A 399 10.96 8.61 11.50
N TYR A 400 11.98 8.07 10.85
CA TYR A 400 12.32 6.65 10.88
C TYR A 400 13.79 6.48 11.26
N GLY A 401 14.02 6.23 12.55
CA GLY A 401 15.36 6.31 13.14
C GLY A 401 15.90 7.74 13.03
N GLU A 402 17.03 7.88 12.35
CA GLU A 402 17.68 9.19 12.10
C GLU A 402 17.17 9.86 10.81
N ARG A 403 16.51 9.12 9.92
CA ARG A 403 16.03 9.66 8.64
C ARG A 403 14.69 10.37 8.83
N ARG A 404 14.61 11.60 8.31
CA ARG A 404 13.36 12.34 8.10
C ARG A 404 12.89 12.09 6.67
N ILE A 405 11.62 11.75 6.49
CA ILE A 405 11.04 11.53 5.17
C ILE A 405 9.73 12.31 5.04
N LEU A 406 9.60 13.05 3.95
CA LEU A 406 8.35 13.73 3.61
C LEU A 406 7.36 12.70 3.09
N GLN A 407 6.14 12.70 3.62
CA GLN A 407 5.10 11.73 3.27
C GLN A 407 3.82 12.41 2.83
N HIS A 408 3.23 11.88 1.75
CA HIS A 408 1.95 12.36 1.23
C HIS A 408 0.89 11.28 1.36
N GLY A 409 -0.22 11.64 2.01
CA GLY A 409 -1.42 10.80 2.06
C GLY A 409 -2.34 11.15 0.91
N ILE A 410 -2.64 10.17 0.06
CA ILE A 410 -3.52 10.33 -1.08
C ILE A 410 -4.81 9.57 -0.82
N GLN A 411 -5.95 10.25 -0.97
CA GLN A 411 -7.29 9.68 -0.85
C GLN A 411 -7.85 9.39 -2.24
N PHE A 412 -8.46 8.22 -2.43
CA PHE A 412 -9.10 7.87 -3.70
C PHE A 412 -10.45 8.55 -3.86
N ALA A 413 -10.79 8.90 -5.09
CA ALA A 413 -11.99 9.67 -5.42
C ALA A 413 -12.78 9.12 -6.61
N TYR A 414 -12.10 8.68 -7.69
CA TYR A 414 -12.77 8.12 -8.87
C TYR A 414 -12.18 6.79 -9.31
N ASP A 415 -13.06 5.91 -9.77
CA ASP A 415 -12.71 4.64 -10.40
C ASP A 415 -12.94 4.71 -11.91
N ALA A 416 -12.00 4.16 -12.69
CA ALA A 416 -12.17 3.99 -14.14
C ALA A 416 -13.38 3.09 -14.44
N GLN A 417 -14.15 3.44 -15.46
CA GLN A 417 -15.29 2.64 -15.96
C GLN A 417 -14.96 1.91 -17.27
N GLY A 418 -13.72 1.97 -17.75
CA GLY A 418 -13.32 1.33 -18.99
C GLY A 418 -11.85 0.98 -18.99
N VAL A 419 -11.45 0.15 -19.96
CA VAL A 419 -10.07 -0.29 -20.14
C VAL A 419 -9.57 0.26 -21.46
N PRO A 420 -8.63 1.23 -21.44
CA PRO A 420 -8.10 1.80 -22.66
C PRO A 420 -7.29 0.73 -23.38
N MET A 421 -7.65 0.44 -24.63
CA MET A 421 -6.87 -0.45 -25.51
C MET A 421 -5.83 0.36 -26.28
N GLU A 422 -6.19 1.58 -26.68
CA GLU A 422 -5.34 2.53 -27.39
C GLU A 422 -4.87 3.64 -26.44
N ALA A 423 -3.71 4.24 -26.71
CA ALA A 423 -3.04 5.14 -25.76
C ALA A 423 -3.80 6.45 -25.52
N ASP A 424 -4.54 6.91 -26.53
CA ASP A 424 -5.35 8.12 -26.56
C ASP A 424 -6.84 7.86 -26.29
N GLU A 425 -7.20 6.60 -25.97
CA GLU A 425 -8.58 6.25 -25.69
C GLU A 425 -9.06 6.86 -24.37
N ILE A 426 -10.07 7.71 -24.47
CA ILE A 426 -10.67 8.37 -23.31
C ILE A 426 -11.54 7.39 -22.52
N VAL A 427 -11.34 7.36 -21.21
CA VAL A 427 -12.09 6.52 -20.28
C VAL A 427 -12.98 7.38 -19.40
N ASN A 428 -14.20 6.91 -19.13
CA ASN A 428 -15.08 7.54 -18.17
C ASN A 428 -14.64 7.20 -16.74
N TRP A 429 -14.67 8.19 -15.86
CA TRP A 429 -14.35 8.04 -14.44
C TRP A 429 -15.58 8.30 -13.61
N ARG A 430 -15.84 7.45 -12.63
CA ARG A 430 -16.99 7.59 -11.75
C ARG A 430 -16.54 7.92 -10.35
N TYR A 431 -17.14 8.97 -9.79
CA TYR A 431 -16.92 9.35 -8.41
C TYR A 431 -17.44 8.27 -7.48
N THR A 432 -16.59 7.80 -6.57
CA THR A 432 -16.89 6.71 -5.65
C THR A 432 -16.84 7.12 -4.19
N ARG A 433 -16.46 8.37 -3.88
CA ARG A 433 -16.42 8.88 -2.51
C ARG A 433 -17.80 8.75 -1.85
N PHE A 434 -17.78 8.24 -0.62
CA PHE A 434 -18.92 8.03 0.29
C PHE A 434 -19.84 6.83 0.05
N MET A 435 -19.69 6.03 -1.01
CA MET A 435 -20.64 4.92 -1.28
C MET A 435 -20.01 3.60 -1.71
N ARG A 436 -18.81 3.60 -2.33
CA ARG A 436 -18.22 2.36 -2.87
C ARG A 436 -16.70 2.36 -2.76
N ASP A 437 -16.19 1.40 -2.01
CA ASP A 437 -14.78 0.99 -1.99
C ASP A 437 -14.29 0.63 -3.40
N ASN A 438 -13.04 0.98 -3.76
CA ASN A 438 -12.44 0.50 -5.00
C ASN A 438 -12.46 -1.03 -5.03
N VAL A 439 -12.98 -1.60 -6.13
CA VAL A 439 -13.28 -3.04 -6.21
C VAL A 439 -12.02 -3.89 -6.00
N HIS A 440 -10.90 -3.52 -6.63
CA HIS A 440 -9.64 -4.27 -6.56
C HIS A 440 -8.99 -4.17 -5.18
N LEU A 441 -8.94 -2.98 -4.58
CA LEU A 441 -8.35 -2.80 -3.24
C LEU A 441 -9.24 -3.39 -2.13
N ARG A 442 -10.55 -3.45 -2.34
CA ARG A 442 -11.47 -4.20 -1.47
C ARG A 442 -11.22 -5.71 -1.57
N GLU A 443 -10.92 -6.22 -2.76
CA GLU A 443 -10.54 -7.62 -2.95
C GLU A 443 -9.26 -7.94 -2.19
N CYS A 444 -8.22 -7.12 -2.36
CA CYS A 444 -6.98 -7.20 -1.58
C CYS A 444 -7.27 -7.22 -0.08
N HIS A 445 -8.07 -6.27 0.40
CA HIS A 445 -8.41 -6.15 1.82
C HIS A 445 -9.12 -7.39 2.35
N THR A 446 -10.09 -7.91 1.60
CA THR A 446 -10.88 -9.09 1.99
C THR A 446 -9.98 -10.31 2.13
N HIS A 447 -9.15 -10.57 1.11
CA HIS A 447 -8.25 -11.71 1.07
C HIS A 447 -7.15 -11.64 2.13
N LEU A 448 -6.51 -10.47 2.28
CA LEU A 448 -5.50 -10.28 3.31
C LEU A 448 -6.10 -10.36 4.73
N SER A 449 -7.32 -9.88 4.94
CA SER A 449 -8.00 -10.00 6.24
C SER A 449 -8.32 -11.46 6.60
N GLN A 450 -8.76 -12.25 5.62
CA GLN A 450 -8.97 -13.69 5.80
C GLN A 450 -7.66 -14.42 6.11
N LEU A 451 -6.57 -14.08 5.40
CA LEU A 451 -5.24 -14.62 5.67
C LEU A 451 -4.78 -14.28 7.09
N ILE A 452 -4.92 -13.03 7.52
CA ILE A 452 -4.57 -12.59 8.88
C ILE A 452 -5.36 -13.40 9.91
N GLY A 453 -6.67 -13.55 9.73
CA GLY A 453 -7.51 -14.37 10.61
C GLY A 453 -7.06 -15.83 10.67
N HIS A 454 -6.70 -16.42 9.52
CA HIS A 454 -6.18 -17.78 9.44
C HIS A 454 -4.86 -17.94 10.21
N LEU A 455 -3.91 -17.01 10.03
CA LEU A 455 -2.62 -17.03 10.71
C LEU A 455 -2.76 -16.83 12.22
N GLU A 456 -3.66 -15.95 12.66
CA GLU A 456 -3.94 -15.72 14.08
C GLU A 456 -4.55 -16.95 14.76
N ASN A 457 -5.46 -17.65 14.10
CA ASN A 457 -6.06 -18.87 14.64
C ASN A 457 -5.02 -19.99 14.74
N ARG A 458 -4.21 -20.19 13.69
CA ARG A 458 -3.11 -21.16 13.71
C ARG A 458 -2.10 -20.87 14.83
N ALA A 459 -1.79 -19.60 15.08
CA ALA A 459 -0.91 -19.20 16.18
C ALA A 459 -1.50 -19.53 17.56
N LYS A 460 -2.82 -19.34 17.75
CA LYS A 460 -3.52 -19.71 19.00
C LYS A 460 -3.52 -21.23 19.21
N ASP A 461 -3.75 -22.00 18.16
CA ASP A 461 -3.74 -23.47 18.24
C ASP A 461 -2.36 -24.00 18.62
N LEU A 462 -1.29 -23.43 18.05
CA LEU A 462 0.10 -23.73 18.42
C LEU A 462 0.43 -23.34 19.87
N GLN A 463 -0.20 -22.29 20.41
CA GLN A 463 -0.03 -21.94 21.82
C GLN A 463 -0.79 -22.89 22.76
N ARG A 464 -1.97 -23.38 22.35
CA ARG A 464 -2.77 -24.35 23.10
C ARG A 464 -2.18 -25.75 23.10
N SER A 465 -1.48 -26.14 22.03
CA SER A 465 -0.85 -27.45 21.90
C SER A 465 0.54 -27.55 22.55
N ARG A 466 1.08 -26.46 23.11
CA ARG A 466 2.31 -26.54 23.92
C ARG A 466 1.99 -27.23 25.25
N PRO A 467 2.68 -28.34 25.57
CA PRO A 467 2.49 -28.98 26.87
C PRO A 467 2.83 -27.99 27.97
N LYS A 468 1.93 -27.82 28.95
CA LYS A 468 2.28 -27.15 30.21
C LYS A 468 3.47 -27.91 30.77
N LYS A 469 4.62 -27.25 30.95
CA LYS A 469 5.70 -27.81 31.77
C LYS A 469 5.06 -28.19 33.10
N ALA A 470 5.12 -29.49 33.43
CA ALA A 470 4.76 -29.97 34.75
C ALA A 470 5.67 -29.25 35.75
N GLU A 471 5.08 -28.36 36.54
CA GLU A 471 5.59 -28.07 37.87
C GLU A 471 5.28 -29.32 38.68
N ASP A 472 6.26 -30.20 38.83
CA ASP A 472 6.35 -31.12 39.94
C ASP A 472 7.79 -31.58 40.10
N GLY A 473 8.31 -31.37 41.31
CA GLY A 473 9.60 -31.91 41.74
C GLY A 473 10.46 -30.92 42.52
N THR A 474 10.02 -30.53 43.71
CA THR A 474 10.68 -30.88 44.99
C THR A 474 9.99 -30.17 46.15
N ALA A 475 9.13 -30.90 46.85
CA ALA A 475 8.78 -30.63 48.24
C ALA A 475 8.57 -31.98 48.93
N ALA A 476 9.67 -32.55 49.44
CA ALA A 476 9.80 -33.39 50.64
C ALA A 476 11.24 -33.90 50.68
#